data_AF-A0AAE3GFI2-F1
#
_entry.id   AF-A0AAE3GFI2-F1
#
_cell.length_a   1.000
_cell.length_b   1.000
_cell.length_c   1.000
_cell.angle_alpha   90.00
_cell.angle_beta   90.00
_cell.angle_gamma   90.00
#
_symmetry.space_group_name_H-M   'P 1'
#
loop_
_entity.id
_entity.type
_entity.pdbx_description
1 polymer ?
#
loop_
_entity_poly.entity_id
_entity_poly.type
_entity_poly.pdbx_seq_one_letter_code
_entity_poly.pdbx_strand_id
1 'polypeptide(L)'
;MPSTLLGLAIFVICLAPGLAFIVARQRIAPQQTVSALRETAQLVCVSLVADVAVLALFGVLRSVWPEHTPDVGRLVRQPGEYLRESYLSVAWWTVGLLVLATLLTWLAGSGRLRRLVRLPPVAPHESASSAWWLLFQDRPGRRVHLGCVLEDGSYVSGWLASYNTSINETGDRDLTLAAPIRYRAKDAREATELADTSAVVVSARQVALLFVSYQSTAGRAPDRAAPAAPPSAPPPA
;
A
#
# COMPACT_ATOMS: atom_id res chain seq x y z
N MET A 1 16.12 2.32 29.93
CA MET A 1 16.25 3.75 29.63
C MET A 1 17.72 4.01 29.28
N PRO A 2 18.07 4.43 28.05
CA PRO A 2 19.45 4.75 27.72
C PRO A 2 19.90 5.93 28.60
N SER A 3 20.92 5.72 29.42
CA SER A 3 21.50 6.74 30.31
C SER A 3 22.54 7.62 29.61
N THR A 4 22.82 7.35 28.33
CA THR A 4 23.82 8.06 27.52
C THR A 4 23.27 8.44 26.15
N LEU A 5 23.77 9.56 25.59
CA LEU A 5 23.41 10.02 24.24
C LEU A 5 23.72 8.96 23.17
N LEU A 6 24.84 8.24 23.33
CA LEU A 6 25.22 7.15 22.43
C LEU A 6 24.22 5.99 22.50
N GLY A 7 23.82 5.58 23.72
CA GLY A 7 22.83 4.52 23.89
C GLY A 7 21.47 4.89 23.28
N LEU A 8 21.07 6.17 23.38
CA LEU A 8 19.86 6.67 22.73
C LEU A 8 19.98 6.63 21.20
N ALA A 9 21.11 7.07 20.64
CA ALA A 9 21.35 7.03 19.20
C ALA A 9 21.29 5.59 18.66
N ILE A 10 21.95 4.64 19.32
CA ILE A 10 21.90 3.22 18.95
C ILE A 10 20.47 2.70 19.02
N PHE A 11 19.74 3.02 20.10
CA PHE A 11 18.35 2.61 20.25
C PHE A 11 17.49 3.11 19.09
N VAL A 12 17.58 4.39 18.72
CA VAL A 12 16.84 4.97 17.59
C VAL A 12 17.21 4.31 16.26
N ILE A 13 18.49 4.02 16.05
CA ILE A 13 18.98 3.35 14.85
C ILE A 13 18.43 1.93 14.73
N CYS A 14 18.37 1.17 15.83
CA CYS A 14 17.75 -0.16 15.86
C CYS A 14 16.25 -0.16 15.55
N LEU A 15 15.56 0.98 15.62
CA LEU A 15 14.15 1.10 15.24
C LEU A 15 13.93 1.31 13.73
N ALA A 16 15.01 1.53 12.95
CA ALA A 16 14.93 1.75 11.51
C ALA A 16 14.19 0.63 10.74
N PRO A 17 14.37 -0.67 11.04
CA PRO A 17 13.67 -1.74 10.32
C PRO A 17 12.15 -1.68 10.53
N GLY A 18 11.68 -1.37 11.75
CA GLY A 18 10.26 -1.20 12.04
C GLY A 18 9.65 0.00 11.33
N LEU A 19 10.37 1.12 11.28
CA LEU A 19 9.96 2.30 10.50
C LEU A 19 9.85 1.97 9.00
N ALA A 20 10.85 1.30 8.43
CA ALA A 20 10.86 0.91 7.03
C ALA A 20 9.68 -0.01 6.67
N PHE A 21 9.31 -0.93 7.56
CA PHE A 21 8.12 -1.77 7.40
C PHE A 21 6.84 -0.94 7.34
N ILE A 22 6.65 -0.01 8.30
CA ILE A 22 5.44 0.80 8.39
C ILE A 22 5.29 1.68 7.15
N VAL A 23 6.35 2.38 6.74
CA VAL A 23 6.34 3.24 5.55
C VAL A 23 6.06 2.43 4.29
N ALA A 24 6.62 1.22 4.17
CA ALA A 24 6.35 0.35 3.02
C ALA A 24 4.91 -0.15 3.01
N ARG A 25 4.37 -0.52 4.18
CA ARG A 25 3.01 -1.06 4.32
C ARG A 25 1.94 0.00 4.11
N GLN A 26 2.16 1.25 4.53
CA GLN A 26 1.24 2.36 4.31
C GLN A 26 0.96 2.66 2.83
N ARG A 27 1.87 2.26 1.92
CA ARG A 27 1.66 2.43 0.47
C ARG A 27 0.62 1.47 -0.13
N ILE A 28 0.24 0.43 0.62
CA ILE A 28 -0.55 -0.69 0.10
C ILE A 28 -1.77 -0.97 0.98
N ALA A 29 -1.61 -0.83 2.30
CA ALA A 29 -2.67 -1.11 3.26
C ALA A 29 -3.49 0.16 3.58
N PRO A 30 -4.80 0.02 3.82
CA PRO A 30 -5.63 1.13 4.25
C PRO A 30 -5.11 1.74 5.56
N GLN A 31 -5.18 3.07 5.65
CA GLN A 31 -4.76 3.80 6.85
C GLN A 31 -5.73 3.50 8.00
N GLN A 32 -5.24 2.76 9.00
CA GLN A 32 -5.96 2.59 10.26
C GLN A 32 -5.49 3.68 11.20
N THR A 33 -6.41 4.42 11.83
CA THR A 33 -6.05 5.22 13.00
C THR A 33 -5.78 4.27 14.16
N VAL A 34 -4.52 3.93 14.36
CA VAL A 34 -4.06 3.16 15.51
C VAL A 34 -3.65 4.12 16.63
N SER A 35 -3.82 3.69 17.89
CA SER A 35 -3.34 4.49 19.02
C SER A 35 -1.81 4.60 18.98
N ALA A 36 -1.27 5.73 19.44
CA ALA A 36 0.19 5.95 19.49
C ALA A 36 0.93 4.83 20.23
N LEU A 37 0.32 4.27 21.28
CA LEU A 37 0.86 3.10 21.99
C LEU A 37 0.98 1.86 21.10
N ARG A 38 -0.04 1.58 20.28
CA ARG A 38 -0.02 0.42 19.38
C ARG A 38 0.95 0.63 18.22
N GLU A 39 1.05 1.85 17.69
CA GLU A 39 2.03 2.19 16.65
C GLU A 39 3.47 2.00 17.13
N THR A 40 3.78 2.53 18.31
CA THR A 40 5.10 2.38 18.93
C THR A 40 5.41 0.93 19.27
N ALA A 41 4.45 0.19 19.86
CA ALA A 41 4.60 -1.24 20.13
C ALA A 41 4.84 -2.04 18.84
N GLN A 42 4.08 -1.79 17.77
CA GLN A 42 4.26 -2.45 16.49
C GLN A 42 5.64 -2.15 15.89
N LEU A 43 6.05 -0.89 15.92
CA LEU A 43 7.36 -0.44 15.44
C LEU A 43 8.50 -1.16 16.18
N VAL A 44 8.41 -1.26 17.52
CA VAL A 44 9.41 -1.96 18.35
C VAL A 44 9.39 -3.47 18.07
N CYS A 45 8.22 -4.11 18.06
CA CYS A 45 8.10 -5.55 17.83
C CYS A 45 8.62 -5.95 16.44
N VAL A 46 8.29 -5.19 15.39
CA VAL A 46 8.78 -5.47 14.04
C VAL A 46 10.29 -5.33 13.96
N SER A 47 10.86 -4.29 14.59
CA SER A 47 12.32 -4.09 14.64
C SER A 47 13.00 -5.26 15.35
N LEU A 48 12.51 -5.63 16.54
CA LEU A 48 13.05 -6.73 17.34
C LEU A 48 13.04 -8.06 16.57
N VAL A 49 11.92 -8.39 15.93
CA VAL A 49 11.80 -9.64 15.14
C VAL A 49 12.75 -9.63 13.95
N ALA A 50 12.89 -8.49 13.27
CA ALA A 50 13.80 -8.35 12.13
C ALA A 50 15.27 -8.49 12.55
N ASP A 51 15.67 -7.82 13.62
CA ASP A 51 17.03 -7.88 14.15
C ASP A 51 17.37 -9.31 14.60
N VAL A 52 16.46 -9.98 15.32
CA VAL A 52 16.65 -11.38 15.73
C VAL A 52 16.76 -12.30 14.50
N ALA A 53 15.91 -12.13 13.50
CA ALA A 53 15.95 -12.94 12.28
C ALA A 53 17.27 -12.77 11.51
N VAL A 54 17.76 -11.53 11.38
CA VAL A 54 19.02 -11.24 10.71
C VAL A 54 20.23 -11.73 11.51
N LEU A 55 20.22 -11.58 12.84
CA LEU A 55 21.27 -12.12 13.70
C LEU A 55 21.28 -13.65 13.68
N ALA A 56 20.12 -14.30 13.63
CA ALA A 56 20.02 -15.75 13.47
C ALA A 56 20.61 -16.20 12.12
N LEU A 57 20.26 -15.51 11.03
CA LEU A 57 20.83 -15.76 9.71
C LEU A 57 22.34 -15.56 9.69
N PHE A 58 22.84 -14.51 10.35
CA PHE A 58 24.27 -14.27 10.51
C PHE A 58 24.95 -15.38 11.32
N GLY A 59 24.30 -15.91 12.37
CA GLY A 59 24.79 -17.05 13.13
C GLY A 59 24.95 -18.31 12.28
N VAL A 60 23.99 -18.58 11.38
CA VAL A 60 24.08 -19.67 10.39
C VAL A 60 25.18 -19.39 9.36
N LEU A 61 25.30 -18.15 8.87
CA LEU A 61 26.35 -17.78 7.92
C LEU A 61 27.74 -17.98 8.53
N ARG A 62 27.91 -17.62 9.80
CA ARG A 62 29.15 -17.78 10.57
C ARG A 62 29.53 -19.24 10.76
N SER A 63 28.58 -20.16 10.91
CA SER A 63 28.91 -21.59 11.03
C SER A 63 29.45 -22.18 9.73
N VAL A 64 29.10 -21.60 8.58
CA VAL A 64 29.59 -22.00 7.25
C VAL A 64 30.88 -21.27 6.87
N TRP A 65 31.02 -20.00 7.23
CA TRP A 65 32.19 -19.16 6.93
C TRP A 65 32.75 -18.44 8.17
N PRO A 66 33.43 -19.16 9.08
CA PRO A 66 33.95 -18.59 10.32
C PRO A 66 35.11 -17.62 10.10
N GLU A 67 35.91 -17.80 9.04
CA GLU A 67 37.12 -16.98 8.80
C GLU A 67 36.84 -15.55 8.32
N HIS A 68 35.69 -15.34 7.67
CA HIS A 68 35.32 -14.04 7.08
C HIS A 68 34.30 -13.25 7.93
N THR A 69 33.86 -13.81 9.06
CA THR A 69 32.85 -13.20 9.93
C THR A 69 33.45 -12.81 11.30
N PRO A 70 33.02 -11.66 11.88
CA PRO A 70 33.49 -11.22 13.20
C PRO A 70 33.26 -12.27 14.28
N ASP A 71 34.27 -12.49 15.13
CA ASP A 71 34.18 -13.43 16.23
C ASP A 71 33.35 -12.90 17.39
N VAL A 72 32.06 -13.19 17.35
CA VAL A 72 31.09 -12.84 18.39
C VAL A 72 31.50 -13.40 19.76
N GLY A 73 32.11 -14.59 19.81
CA GLY A 73 32.54 -15.21 21.06
C GLY A 73 33.72 -14.46 21.69
N ARG A 74 34.65 -13.96 20.87
CA ARG A 74 35.75 -13.10 21.34
C ARG A 74 35.25 -11.68 21.67
N LEU A 75 34.33 -11.12 20.88
CA LEU A 75 33.71 -9.82 21.14
C LEU A 75 32.97 -9.77 22.48
N VAL A 76 32.26 -10.84 22.88
CA VAL A 76 31.55 -10.91 24.17
C VAL A 76 32.51 -11.09 25.35
N ARG A 77 33.58 -11.89 25.17
CA ARG A 77 34.54 -12.17 26.25
C ARG A 77 35.57 -11.07 26.47
N GLN A 78 35.99 -10.40 25.39
CA GLN A 78 37.07 -9.40 25.38
C GLN A 78 36.72 -8.21 24.45
N PRO A 79 35.67 -7.43 24.77
CA PRO A 79 35.17 -6.38 23.87
C PRO A 79 36.22 -5.29 23.59
N GLY A 80 36.98 -4.89 24.62
CA GLY A 80 37.95 -3.79 24.49
C GLY A 80 39.13 -4.10 23.57
N GLU A 81 39.72 -5.30 23.71
CA GLU A 81 40.85 -5.72 22.88
C GLU A 81 40.40 -6.01 21.45
N TYR A 82 39.27 -6.71 21.29
CA TYR A 82 38.75 -7.08 19.99
C TYR A 82 38.30 -5.87 19.16
N LEU A 83 37.64 -4.89 19.78
CA LEU A 83 37.25 -3.65 19.09
C LEU A 83 38.45 -2.82 18.68
N ARG A 84 39.56 -2.84 19.43
CA ARG A 84 40.79 -2.12 19.02
C ARG A 84 41.46 -2.79 17.83
N GLU A 85 41.49 -4.13 17.81
CA GLU A 85 42.10 -4.90 16.72
C GLU A 85 41.27 -4.90 15.43
N SER A 86 39.93 -4.87 15.53
CA SER A 86 39.04 -5.14 14.38
C SER A 86 37.85 -4.19 14.29
N TYR A 87 38.02 -2.92 14.71
CA TYR A 87 36.94 -1.91 14.72
C TYR A 87 36.19 -1.80 13.39
N LEU A 88 36.92 -1.62 12.28
CA LEU A 88 36.32 -1.42 10.96
C LEU A 88 35.51 -2.62 10.49
N SER A 89 35.99 -3.83 10.75
CA SER A 89 35.27 -5.06 10.38
C SER A 89 33.96 -5.16 11.17
N VAL A 90 34.00 -4.95 12.49
CA VAL A 90 32.80 -4.98 13.34
C VAL A 90 31.82 -3.89 12.93
N ALA A 91 32.30 -2.69 12.63
CA ALA A 91 31.46 -1.57 12.19
C ALA A 91 30.76 -1.89 10.85
N TRP A 92 31.49 -2.38 9.84
CA TRP A 92 30.90 -2.72 8.55
C TRP A 92 29.88 -3.84 8.64
N TRP A 93 30.15 -4.88 9.43
CA TRP A 93 29.19 -5.95 9.65
C TRP A 93 27.94 -5.45 10.38
N THR A 94 28.10 -4.59 11.39
CA THR A 94 26.96 -4.00 12.10
C THR A 94 26.07 -3.19 11.16
N VAL A 95 26.67 -2.31 10.35
CA VAL A 95 25.95 -1.52 9.34
C VAL A 95 25.29 -2.43 8.30
N GLY A 96 26.02 -3.43 7.80
CA GLY A 96 25.51 -4.37 6.80
C GLY A 96 24.30 -5.16 7.29
N LEU A 97 24.34 -5.66 8.53
CA LEU A 97 23.22 -6.38 9.14
C LEU A 97 22.01 -5.46 9.36
N LEU A 98 22.23 -4.22 9.80
CA LEU A 98 21.14 -3.25 9.96
C LEU A 98 20.49 -2.89 8.62
N VAL A 99 21.30 -2.66 7.58
CA VAL A 99 20.81 -2.40 6.22
C VAL A 99 20.03 -3.62 5.72
N LEU A 100 20.53 -4.83 5.93
CA LEU A 100 19.84 -6.06 5.56
C LEU A 100 18.49 -6.20 6.28
N ALA A 101 18.44 -5.97 7.59
CA ALA A 101 17.21 -6.00 8.37
C ALA A 101 16.19 -4.99 7.82
N THR A 102 16.64 -3.76 7.55
CA THR A 102 15.81 -2.68 7.02
C THR A 102 15.28 -3.00 5.62
N LEU A 103 16.09 -3.58 4.75
CA LEU A 103 15.68 -3.99 3.40
C LEU A 103 14.68 -5.15 3.44
N LEU A 104 14.91 -6.15 4.31
CA LEU A 104 14.00 -7.28 4.46
C LEU A 104 12.62 -6.83 4.96
N THR A 105 12.57 -5.96 5.96
CA THR A 105 11.30 -5.45 6.47
C THR A 105 10.60 -4.54 5.46
N TRP A 106 11.34 -3.73 4.70
CA TRP A 106 10.78 -2.94 3.60
C TRP A 106 10.19 -3.82 2.49
N LEU A 107 10.88 -4.90 2.09
CA LEU A 107 10.40 -5.87 1.10
C LEU A 107 9.16 -6.63 1.61
N ALA A 108 9.13 -6.96 2.91
CA ALA A 108 7.99 -7.57 3.56
C ALA A 108 6.77 -6.63 3.61
N GLY A 109 6.98 -5.35 3.95
CA GLY A 109 5.93 -4.34 4.03
C GLY A 109 5.38 -3.93 2.65
N SER A 110 6.22 -3.91 1.61
CA SER A 110 5.83 -3.56 0.24
C SER A 110 5.10 -4.68 -0.52
N GLY A 111 4.87 -5.85 0.10
CA GLY A 111 4.22 -6.99 -0.52
C GLY A 111 5.03 -7.64 -1.67
N ARG A 112 6.20 -7.08 -2.05
CA ARG A 112 7.09 -7.63 -3.07
C ARG A 112 7.63 -9.00 -2.65
N LEU A 113 8.00 -9.15 -1.38
CA LEU A 113 8.46 -10.43 -0.84
C LEU A 113 7.37 -11.51 -0.98
N ARG A 114 6.11 -11.16 -0.71
CA ARG A 114 4.98 -12.08 -0.88
C ARG A 114 4.76 -12.46 -2.34
N ARG A 115 4.92 -11.52 -3.28
CA ARG A 115 4.87 -11.81 -4.73
C ARG A 115 6.01 -12.72 -5.16
N LEU A 116 7.22 -12.49 -4.68
CA LEU A 116 8.40 -13.32 -4.97
C LEU A 116 8.22 -14.75 -4.46
N VAL A 117 7.74 -14.90 -3.23
CA VAL A 117 7.53 -16.20 -2.57
C VAL A 117 6.15 -16.81 -2.91
N ARG A 118 5.36 -16.17 -3.78
CA ARG A 118 4.01 -16.58 -4.19
C ARG A 118 3.06 -16.88 -3.03
N LEU A 119 3.18 -16.12 -1.95
CA LEU A 119 2.28 -16.24 -0.80
C LEU A 119 0.91 -15.61 -1.13
N PRO A 120 -0.20 -16.22 -0.69
CA PRO A 120 -1.51 -15.63 -0.90
C PRO A 120 -1.60 -14.23 -0.26
N PRO A 121 -2.36 -13.30 -0.88
CA PRO A 121 -2.64 -12.02 -0.26
C PRO A 121 -3.34 -12.29 1.08
N VAL A 122 -2.82 -11.70 2.17
CA VAL A 122 -3.58 -11.69 3.42
C VAL A 122 -4.67 -10.65 3.21
N ALA A 123 -5.88 -11.13 2.96
CA ALA A 123 -7.06 -10.30 3.02
C ALA A 123 -7.09 -9.67 4.42
N PRO A 124 -7.16 -8.34 4.53
CA PRO A 124 -7.41 -7.72 5.82
C PRO A 124 -8.70 -8.31 6.39
N HIS A 125 -8.74 -8.55 7.71
CA HIS A 125 -9.96 -9.00 8.36
C HIS A 125 -11.10 -8.02 8.05
N GLU A 126 -12.31 -8.50 7.85
CA GLU A 126 -13.47 -7.67 7.44
C GLU A 126 -13.73 -6.52 8.43
N SER A 127 -13.49 -6.77 9.73
CA SER A 127 -13.57 -5.76 10.79
C SER A 127 -12.53 -4.64 10.70
N ALA A 128 -11.54 -4.79 9.83
CA ALA A 128 -10.40 -3.89 9.66
C ALA A 128 -10.39 -3.24 8.25
N SER A 129 -11.52 -3.29 7.53
CA SER A 129 -11.68 -2.72 6.19
C SER A 129 -12.97 -1.89 6.15
N SER A 130 -12.94 -0.72 5.51
CA SER A 130 -14.18 0.00 5.20
C SER A 130 -14.98 -0.76 4.14
N ALA A 131 -16.31 -0.60 4.13
CA ALA A 131 -17.17 -1.19 3.09
C ALA A 131 -16.71 -0.78 1.67
N TRP A 132 -16.22 0.45 1.53
CA TRP A 132 -15.64 0.96 0.27
C TRP A 132 -14.37 0.22 -0.12
N TRP A 133 -13.47 -0.06 0.83
CA TRP A 133 -12.27 -0.83 0.55
C TRP A 133 -12.61 -2.23 0.03
N LEU A 134 -13.56 -2.91 0.67
CA LEU A 134 -14.02 -4.24 0.26
C LEU A 134 -14.64 -4.19 -1.14
N LEU A 135 -15.51 -3.22 -1.42
CA LEU A 135 -16.10 -3.04 -2.74
C LEU A 135 -15.04 -2.76 -3.81
N PHE A 136 -14.12 -1.83 -3.59
CA PHE A 136 -13.15 -1.46 -4.64
C PHE A 136 -12.09 -2.54 -4.89
N GLN A 137 -11.87 -3.44 -3.93
CA GLN A 137 -10.89 -4.52 -4.02
C GLN A 137 -11.49 -5.90 -4.34
N ASP A 138 -12.82 -6.02 -4.46
CA ASP A 138 -13.51 -7.30 -4.72
C ASP A 138 -12.97 -8.00 -5.99
N ARG A 139 -12.73 -7.21 -7.04
CA ARG A 139 -12.24 -7.69 -8.35
C ARG A 139 -10.90 -7.05 -8.71
N PRO A 140 -9.78 -7.56 -8.17
CA PRO A 140 -8.46 -7.00 -8.47
C PRO A 140 -8.16 -7.09 -9.98
N GLY A 141 -7.58 -6.02 -10.53
CA GLY A 141 -7.21 -5.93 -11.96
C GLY A 141 -8.34 -5.47 -12.89
N ARG A 142 -9.55 -5.22 -12.37
CA ARG A 142 -10.64 -4.57 -13.12
C ARG A 142 -10.70 -3.08 -12.83
N ARG A 143 -11.13 -2.29 -13.83
CA ARG A 143 -11.42 -0.88 -13.61
C ARG A 143 -12.77 -0.75 -12.91
N VAL A 144 -12.79 0.04 -11.84
CA VAL A 144 -13.99 0.31 -11.04
C VAL A 144 -14.65 1.58 -11.58
N HIS A 145 -15.90 1.46 -12.00
CA HIS A 145 -16.76 2.58 -12.37
C HIS A 145 -17.74 2.85 -11.23
N LEU A 146 -17.86 4.11 -10.83
CA LEU A 146 -18.70 4.53 -9.73
C LEU A 146 -19.83 5.42 -10.24
N GLY A 147 -21.02 5.21 -9.69
CA GLY A 147 -22.13 6.15 -9.76
C GLY A 147 -22.51 6.59 -8.35
N CYS A 148 -22.42 7.88 -8.08
CA CYS A 148 -22.75 8.50 -6.80
C CYS A 148 -24.07 9.25 -6.94
N VAL A 149 -25.07 8.91 -6.13
CA VAL A 149 -26.24 9.76 -5.91
C VAL A 149 -25.94 10.63 -4.70
N LEU A 150 -26.06 11.94 -4.87
CA LEU A 150 -25.78 12.89 -3.81
C LEU A 150 -27.01 13.15 -2.93
N GLU A 151 -26.82 13.71 -1.74
CA GLU A 151 -27.90 14.05 -0.80
C GLU A 151 -28.92 15.02 -1.40
N ASP A 152 -28.49 15.90 -2.31
CA ASP A 152 -29.37 16.81 -3.02
C ASP A 152 -30.18 16.13 -4.14
N GLY A 153 -29.91 14.85 -4.43
CA GLY A 153 -30.54 14.06 -5.50
C GLY A 153 -29.81 14.12 -6.86
N SER A 154 -28.80 14.97 -6.99
CA SER A 154 -27.94 14.99 -8.18
C SER A 154 -27.13 13.69 -8.28
N TYR A 155 -26.62 13.42 -9.48
CA TYR A 155 -25.86 12.20 -9.75
C TYR A 155 -24.57 12.53 -10.49
N VAL A 156 -23.48 11.88 -10.08
CA VAL A 156 -22.19 11.96 -10.74
C VAL A 156 -21.60 10.57 -10.93
N SER A 157 -21.01 10.31 -12.08
CA SER A 157 -20.35 9.02 -12.36
C SER A 157 -19.05 9.19 -13.13
N GLY A 158 -18.16 8.22 -12.95
CA GLY A 158 -16.84 8.21 -13.56
C GLY A 158 -16.02 7.00 -13.10
N TRP A 159 -14.78 6.90 -13.59
CA TRP A 159 -13.86 5.85 -13.16
C TRP A 159 -13.24 6.21 -11.82
N LEU A 160 -13.17 5.26 -10.88
CA LEU A 160 -12.44 5.46 -9.64
C LEU A 160 -10.95 5.72 -9.94
N ALA A 161 -10.47 6.91 -9.58
CA ALA A 161 -9.08 7.29 -9.70
C ALA A 161 -8.35 7.14 -8.36
N SER A 162 -8.92 7.69 -7.30
CA SER A 162 -8.41 7.55 -5.93
C SER A 162 -9.55 7.67 -4.92
N TYR A 163 -9.34 7.18 -3.71
CA TYR A 163 -10.26 7.32 -2.59
C TYR A 163 -9.49 7.38 -1.28
N ASN A 164 -10.10 8.02 -0.27
CA ASN A 164 -9.55 7.99 1.08
C ASN A 164 -9.62 6.56 1.66
N THR A 165 -8.48 6.03 2.10
CA THR A 165 -8.37 4.66 2.62
C THR A 165 -8.53 4.54 4.14
N SER A 166 -8.82 5.66 4.82
CA SER A 166 -9.11 5.67 6.26
C SER A 166 -10.21 4.68 6.59
N ILE A 167 -10.08 3.90 7.68
CA ILE A 167 -11.12 2.97 8.14
C ILE A 167 -12.28 3.68 8.84
N ASN A 168 -12.01 4.83 9.48
CA ASN A 168 -13.07 5.58 10.12
C ASN A 168 -13.99 6.15 9.04
N GLU A 169 -15.27 5.86 9.14
CA GLU A 169 -16.33 6.44 8.30
C GLU A 169 -16.60 7.86 8.79
N THR A 170 -15.57 8.70 8.75
CA THR A 170 -15.73 10.13 8.94
C THR A 170 -16.20 10.73 7.63
N GLY A 171 -16.98 11.80 7.74
CA GLY A 171 -17.44 12.53 6.57
C GLY A 171 -16.32 13.21 5.75
N ASP A 172 -15.08 13.20 6.23
CA ASP A 172 -13.93 13.84 5.57
C ASP A 172 -13.25 12.90 4.56
N ARG A 173 -13.96 11.86 4.12
CA ARG A 173 -13.52 11.00 3.03
C ARG A 173 -13.90 11.63 1.71
N ASP A 174 -12.98 11.59 0.76
CA ASP A 174 -13.23 12.02 -0.60
C ASP A 174 -13.01 10.87 -1.59
N LEU A 175 -13.75 10.93 -2.69
CA LEU A 175 -13.64 10.06 -3.86
C LEU A 175 -13.22 10.91 -5.06
N THR A 176 -12.16 10.51 -5.75
CA THR A 176 -11.79 11.13 -7.03
C THR A 176 -12.27 10.24 -8.17
N LEU A 177 -13.12 10.79 -9.03
CA LEU A 177 -13.57 10.18 -10.26
C LEU A 177 -12.79 10.77 -11.43
N ALA A 178 -12.38 9.93 -12.38
CA ALA A 178 -11.74 10.32 -13.63
C ALA A 178 -12.69 10.12 -14.83
N ALA A 179 -12.45 10.90 -15.88
CA ALA A 179 -13.22 10.92 -17.11
C ALA A 179 -13.38 9.53 -17.78
N PRO A 180 -14.51 9.28 -18.48
CA PRO A 180 -15.59 10.22 -18.76
C PRO A 180 -16.46 10.49 -17.53
N ILE A 181 -16.74 11.76 -17.28
CA ILE A 181 -17.59 12.20 -16.17
C ILE A 181 -18.99 12.45 -16.70
N ARG A 182 -19.99 11.80 -16.10
CA ARG A 182 -21.40 12.13 -16.36
C ARG A 182 -22.01 12.77 -15.13
N TYR A 183 -22.73 13.86 -15.34
CA TYR A 183 -23.41 14.61 -14.29
C TYR A 183 -24.88 14.80 -14.63
N ARG A 184 -25.73 14.60 -13.64
CA ARG A 184 -27.16 14.91 -13.69
C ARG A 184 -27.47 15.82 -12.51
N ALA A 185 -27.90 17.05 -12.80
CA ALA A 185 -28.40 17.95 -11.77
C ALA A 185 -29.67 17.37 -11.11
N LYS A 186 -29.99 17.84 -9.91
CA LYS A 186 -31.14 17.37 -9.10
C LYS A 186 -32.44 17.21 -9.89
N ASP A 187 -32.77 18.17 -10.75
CA ASP A 187 -34.04 18.21 -11.48
C ASP A 187 -33.92 17.76 -12.95
N ALA A 188 -32.71 17.38 -13.38
CA ALA A 188 -32.47 16.89 -14.74
C ALA A 188 -32.89 15.42 -14.85
N ARG A 189 -33.54 15.07 -15.96
CA ARG A 189 -33.92 13.67 -16.24
C ARG A 189 -32.76 12.83 -16.74
N GLU A 190 -31.85 13.45 -17.49
CA GLU A 190 -30.74 12.76 -18.15
C GLU A 190 -29.40 13.23 -17.62
N ALA A 191 -28.46 12.29 -17.52
CA ALA A 191 -27.08 12.59 -17.18
C ALA A 191 -26.33 13.01 -18.45
N THR A 192 -25.69 14.16 -18.40
CA THR A 192 -24.89 14.69 -19.51
C THR A 192 -23.42 14.39 -19.27
N GLU A 193 -22.69 14.05 -20.32
CA GLU A 193 -21.24 13.91 -20.25
C GLU A 193 -20.57 15.28 -20.24
N LEU A 194 -19.68 15.51 -19.26
CA LEU A 194 -18.91 16.73 -19.14
C LEU A 194 -17.60 16.58 -19.93
N ALA A 195 -17.63 16.94 -21.21
CA ALA A 195 -16.53 16.69 -22.15
C ALA A 195 -15.19 17.31 -21.72
N ASP A 196 -15.22 18.50 -21.10
CA ASP A 196 -14.02 19.24 -20.69
C ASP A 196 -13.58 18.96 -19.23
N THR A 197 -14.19 17.97 -18.57
CA THR A 197 -13.87 17.62 -17.17
C THR A 197 -13.08 16.33 -17.09
N SER A 198 -11.81 16.42 -16.71
CA SER A 198 -10.91 15.27 -16.59
C SER A 198 -11.07 14.49 -15.27
N ALA A 199 -11.46 15.19 -14.20
CA ALA A 199 -11.68 14.59 -12.88
C ALA A 199 -12.67 15.40 -12.03
N VAL A 200 -13.32 14.72 -11.08
CA VAL A 200 -14.19 15.31 -10.05
C VAL A 200 -13.85 14.71 -8.69
N VAL A 201 -13.80 15.56 -7.66
CA VAL A 201 -13.69 15.12 -6.27
C VAL A 201 -15.08 15.22 -5.62
N VAL A 202 -15.54 14.14 -5.00
CA VAL A 202 -16.84 14.04 -4.33
C VAL A 202 -16.61 13.72 -2.86
N SER A 203 -17.15 14.56 -1.98
CA SER A 203 -17.12 14.29 -0.53
C SER A 203 -18.09 13.17 -0.19
N ALA A 204 -17.64 12.22 0.63
CA ALA A 204 -18.44 11.12 1.15
C ALA A 204 -19.67 11.60 1.95
N ARG A 205 -19.59 12.78 2.62
CA ARG A 205 -20.73 13.39 3.32
C ARG A 205 -21.92 13.62 2.40
N GLN A 206 -21.63 13.92 1.13
CA GLN A 206 -22.68 14.24 0.18
C GLN A 206 -23.19 12.99 -0.53
N VAL A 207 -22.59 11.80 -0.35
CA VAL A 207 -22.99 10.59 -1.06
C VAL A 207 -24.09 9.87 -0.28
N ALA A 208 -25.31 9.88 -0.83
CA ALA A 208 -26.43 9.13 -0.28
C ALA A 208 -26.38 7.65 -0.70
N LEU A 209 -26.02 7.38 -1.96
CA LEU A 209 -25.90 6.01 -2.50
C LEU A 209 -24.70 5.89 -3.44
N LEU A 210 -24.01 4.76 -3.34
CA LEU A 210 -22.86 4.43 -4.18
C LEU A 210 -23.12 3.14 -4.95
N PHE A 211 -23.08 3.23 -6.28
CA PHE A 211 -23.16 2.09 -7.18
C PHE A 211 -21.77 1.74 -7.70
N VAL A 212 -21.39 0.46 -7.61
CA VAL A 212 -20.07 -0.03 -8.02
C VAL A 212 -20.25 -1.01 -9.18
N SER A 213 -19.58 -0.74 -10.29
CA SER A 213 -19.56 -1.62 -11.47
C SER A 213 -18.12 -1.93 -11.87
N TYR A 214 -17.85 -3.19 -12.20
CA TYR A 214 -16.52 -3.64 -12.64
C TYR A 214 -16.53 -3.88 -14.13
N GLN A 215 -15.67 -3.17 -14.86
CA GLN A 215 -15.49 -3.44 -16.28
C GLN A 215 -14.17 -4.16 -16.49
N SER A 216 -14.19 -5.14 -17.40
CA SER A 216 -12.98 -5.83 -17.81
C SER A 216 -12.06 -4.84 -18.51
N THR A 217 -10.79 -4.83 -18.14
CA THR A 217 -9.74 -4.07 -18.84
C THR A 217 -9.50 -4.63 -20.26
N ALA A 218 -10.14 -5.75 -20.62
CA ALA A 218 -10.17 -6.28 -21.97
C ALA A 218 -11.05 -5.41 -22.89
N GLY A 219 -10.41 -4.48 -23.57
CA GLY A 219 -10.93 -3.90 -24.81
C GLY A 219 -11.50 -2.50 -24.67
N ARG A 220 -10.64 -1.49 -24.92
CA ARG A 220 -11.06 -0.41 -25.81
C ARG A 220 -11.43 -1.09 -27.13
N ALA A 221 -12.70 -1.42 -27.32
CA ALA A 221 -13.19 -1.78 -28.65
C ALA A 221 -12.89 -0.60 -29.58
N PRO A 222 -12.30 -0.83 -30.77
CA PRO A 222 -12.31 0.20 -31.78
C PRO A 222 -13.76 0.52 -32.06
N ASP A 223 -14.04 1.82 -32.13
CA ASP A 223 -15.22 2.45 -32.71
C ASP A 223 -16.01 1.47 -33.57
N ARG A 224 -17.06 0.85 -32.99
CA ARG A 224 -17.95 0.01 -33.78
C ARG A 224 -18.79 0.98 -34.57
N ALA A 225 -18.27 1.31 -35.75
CA ALA A 225 -18.94 2.06 -36.79
C ALA A 225 -20.43 1.68 -36.81
N ALA A 226 -21.27 2.73 -36.87
CA ALA A 226 -22.70 2.62 -37.03
C ALA A 226 -23.06 1.51 -38.05
N PRO A 227 -24.11 0.73 -37.80
CA PRO A 227 -24.52 -0.32 -38.74
C PRO A 227 -24.75 0.32 -40.11
N ALA A 228 -23.98 -0.14 -41.10
CA ALA A 228 -24.15 0.28 -42.48
C ALA A 228 -25.61 0.02 -42.90
N ALA A 229 -26.25 1.06 -43.42
CA ALA A 229 -27.61 0.97 -43.95
C ALA A 229 -27.68 -0.13 -45.03
N PRO A 230 -28.80 -0.89 -45.11
CA PRO A 230 -28.94 -1.92 -46.12
C PRO A 230 -28.92 -1.30 -47.53
N PRO A 231 -28.37 -2.01 -48.53
CA PRO A 231 -28.29 -1.52 -49.90
C PRO A 231 -29.69 -1.29 -50.48
N SER A 232 -29.90 -0.11 -51.05
CA SER A 232 -31.10 0.24 -51.81
C SER A 232 -31.26 -0.68 -53.03
N ALA A 233 -32.46 -1.23 -53.21
CA ALA A 233 -32.83 -2.10 -54.32
C ALA A 233 -32.60 -1.43 -55.70
N PRO A 234 -32.24 -2.20 -56.74
CA PRO A 234 -32.08 -1.67 -58.08
C PRO A 234 -33.43 -1.23 -58.69
N PRO A 235 -33.42 -0.22 -59.59
CA PRO A 235 -34.64 0.29 -60.20
C PRO A 235 -35.27 -0.73 -61.16
N PRO A 236 -36.61 -0.71 -61.32
CA PRO A 236 -37.31 -1.61 -62.22
C PRO A 236 -37.04 -1.22 -63.69
N ALA A 237 -36.93 -2.24 -64.54
CA ALA A 237 -36.99 -2.13 -66.00
C ALA A 237 -38.38 -2.58 -66.48
#